data_AF-D2K9J1-F1
#
_entry.id   AF-D2K9J1-F1
#
_cell.length_a   1.000
_cell.length_b   1.000
_cell.length_c   1.000
_cell.angle_alpha   90.00
_cell.angle_beta   90.00
_cell.angle_gamma   90.00
#
_symmetry.space_group_name_H-M   'P 1'
#
loop_
_entity.id
_entity.type
_entity.pdbx_description
1 polymer ?
#
loop_
_entity_poly.entity_id
_entity_poly.type
_entity_poly.pdbx_seq_one_letter_code
_entity_poly.pdbx_strand_id
1 'polypeptide(L)'
;VARYAPFNAISILIGAQTGRPGVLTQCSVEEATELQLGMRGFTAYAETISVYGTDRVFTDGDDTPWSKGFLASCYASRGLKMRFTSGAGSEVLMGYPEGKSMLYLEARCILLTKASGVQGLQNGAVSCIEIPGAVPNGIREVLGENLLCMMCDIECASGCDQAYSHSDMRRTERFIGQFIAGTDYINSGYSSTPNYDNTFAGSNTDAMDYDDMYVMERDLGQYYGIHPVQEETIIKARNKAAKALQAVFEDLGLPKITDEEVEAATYANTHD
;
A
#
# COMPACT_ATOMS: atom_id res chain seq x y z
N VAL A 1 -15.86 5.68 -1.01
CA VAL A 1 -16.48 7.04 -1.10
C VAL A 1 -15.47 8.09 -0.67
N ALA A 2 -15.04 9.00 -1.55
CA ALA A 2 -13.93 9.94 -1.27
C ALA A 2 -14.12 10.83 -0.02
N ARG A 3 -15.35 11.27 0.25
CA ARG A 3 -15.67 12.14 1.40
C ARG A 3 -15.41 11.50 2.78
N TYR A 4 -15.22 10.18 2.85
CA TYR A 4 -14.87 9.47 4.09
C TYR A 4 -13.37 9.50 4.40
N ALA A 5 -12.50 10.01 3.51
CA ALA A 5 -11.05 9.98 3.68
C ALA A 5 -10.57 10.53 5.05
N PRO A 6 -11.11 11.65 5.60
CA PRO A 6 -10.71 12.11 6.92
C PRO A 6 -11.04 11.11 8.04
N PHE A 7 -12.23 10.49 8.02
CA PHE A 7 -12.57 9.46 9.01
C PHE A 7 -11.71 8.22 8.85
N ASN A 8 -11.47 7.76 7.61
CA ASN A 8 -10.60 6.61 7.37
C ASN A 8 -9.17 6.87 7.90
N ALA A 9 -8.60 8.05 7.61
CA ALA A 9 -7.27 8.45 8.06
C ALA A 9 -7.16 8.49 9.60
N ILE A 10 -8.15 9.10 10.28
CA ILE A 10 -8.18 9.18 11.75
C ILE A 10 -8.38 7.78 12.36
N SER A 11 -9.29 6.98 11.80
CA SER A 11 -9.58 5.63 12.28
C SER A 11 -8.37 4.71 12.18
N ILE A 12 -7.68 4.69 11.03
CA ILE A 12 -6.48 3.87 10.87
C ILE A 12 -5.34 4.37 11.76
N LEU A 13 -5.16 5.69 11.92
CA LEU A 13 -4.15 6.26 12.81
C LEU A 13 -4.38 5.81 14.27
N ILE A 14 -5.58 5.97 14.79
CA ILE A 14 -5.93 5.59 16.17
C ILE A 14 -5.81 4.07 16.36
N GLY A 15 -6.36 3.28 15.43
CA GLY A 15 -6.29 1.83 15.49
C GLY A 15 -4.85 1.33 15.48
N ALA A 16 -4.03 1.85 14.58
CA ALA A 16 -2.62 1.51 14.46
C ALA A 16 -1.83 1.83 15.75
N GLN A 17 -1.99 3.03 16.30
CA GLN A 17 -1.30 3.39 17.55
C GLN A 17 -1.80 2.60 18.76
N THR A 18 -3.05 2.13 18.73
CA THR A 18 -3.60 1.30 19.80
C THR A 18 -3.02 -0.11 19.80
N GLY A 19 -2.78 -0.67 18.60
CA GLY A 19 -2.16 -1.99 18.43
C GLY A 19 -0.65 -1.97 18.66
N ARG A 20 0.08 -1.07 17.99
CA ARG A 20 1.53 -0.93 18.11
C ARG A 20 1.96 0.53 17.91
N PRO A 21 2.29 1.27 18.99
CA PRO A 21 2.82 2.63 18.88
C PRO A 21 4.02 2.71 17.95
N GLY A 22 4.00 3.68 17.03
CA GLY A 22 5.03 3.89 16.02
C GLY A 22 4.74 3.26 14.65
N VAL A 23 3.62 2.57 14.48
CA VAL A 23 3.12 2.20 13.13
C VAL A 23 2.83 3.47 12.33
N LEU A 24 3.30 3.53 11.08
CA LEU A 24 3.01 4.63 10.16
C LEU A 24 1.72 4.36 9.39
N THR A 25 0.89 5.38 9.22
CA THR A 25 -0.38 5.27 8.50
C THR A 25 -0.48 6.29 7.38
N GLN A 26 -1.14 5.91 6.30
CA GLN A 26 -1.46 6.75 5.15
C GLN A 26 -2.95 6.63 4.79
N CYS A 27 -3.43 7.50 3.91
CA CYS A 27 -4.78 7.44 3.37
C CYS A 27 -4.74 7.84 1.90
N SER A 28 -4.58 6.84 1.03
CA SER A 28 -4.40 7.00 -0.41
C SER A 28 -5.64 7.56 -1.09
N VAL A 29 -5.53 8.79 -1.58
CA VAL A 29 -6.61 9.51 -2.28
C VAL A 29 -6.00 10.42 -3.36
N GLU A 30 -6.79 11.32 -3.94
CA GLU A 30 -6.27 12.36 -4.84
C GLU A 30 -5.18 13.19 -4.13
N GLU A 31 -4.12 13.52 -4.87
CA GLU A 31 -2.83 14.01 -4.39
C GLU A 31 -2.92 15.27 -3.52
N ALA A 32 -3.69 16.28 -3.96
CA ALA A 32 -3.88 17.50 -3.19
C ALA A 32 -4.69 17.24 -1.91
N THR A 33 -5.71 16.37 -2.00
CA THR A 33 -6.50 15.93 -0.85
C THR A 33 -5.64 15.17 0.15
N GLU A 34 -4.78 14.26 -0.30
CA GLU A 34 -3.89 13.47 0.57
C GLU A 34 -2.86 14.37 1.27
N LEU A 35 -2.29 15.34 0.57
CA LEU A 35 -1.39 16.32 1.17
C LEU A 35 -2.13 17.15 2.23
N GLN A 36 -3.39 17.54 2.00
CA GLN A 36 -4.18 18.26 3.00
C GLN A 36 -4.46 17.42 4.24
N LEU A 37 -4.71 16.12 4.09
CA LEU A 37 -4.84 15.20 5.23
C LEU A 37 -3.54 15.12 6.03
N GLY A 38 -2.40 15.02 5.34
CA GLY A 38 -1.07 15.03 5.95
C GLY A 38 -0.77 16.35 6.67
N MET A 39 -1.05 17.50 6.06
CA MET A 39 -0.87 18.82 6.68
C MET A 39 -1.71 19.02 7.94
N ARG A 40 -2.85 18.33 8.05
CA ARG A 40 -3.71 18.33 9.25
C ARG A 40 -3.27 17.30 10.30
N GLY A 41 -2.25 16.51 10.01
CA GLY A 41 -1.72 15.48 10.92
C GLY A 41 -2.60 14.23 11.02
N PHE A 42 -3.44 13.95 10.02
CA PHE A 42 -4.30 12.75 10.01
C PHE A 42 -3.58 11.52 9.45
N THR A 43 -2.42 11.69 8.81
CA THR A 43 -1.55 10.63 8.32
C THR A 43 -0.12 10.87 8.78
N ALA A 44 0.65 9.79 8.90
CA ALA A 44 2.07 9.84 9.26
C ALA A 44 2.99 9.88 8.03
N TYR A 45 2.51 9.39 6.89
CA TYR A 45 3.23 9.39 5.62
C TYR A 45 2.27 9.29 4.42
N ALA A 46 2.79 9.37 3.20
CA ALA A 46 2.07 9.09 1.94
C ALA A 46 2.90 8.19 1.01
N GLU A 47 2.26 7.29 0.28
CA GLU A 47 2.90 6.36 -0.67
C GLU A 47 2.43 6.55 -2.10
N THR A 48 1.12 6.70 -2.28
CA THR A 48 0.43 6.68 -3.58
C THR A 48 0.65 7.93 -4.43
N ILE A 49 1.79 8.58 -4.26
CA ILE A 49 2.23 9.75 -5.01
C ILE A 49 2.74 9.28 -6.38
N SER A 50 1.82 9.12 -7.31
CA SER A 50 2.04 8.31 -8.52
C SER A 50 2.91 8.99 -9.58
N VAL A 51 3.80 8.24 -10.24
CA VAL A 51 4.62 8.67 -11.39
C VAL A 51 4.53 7.68 -12.55
N TYR A 52 4.70 8.15 -13.78
CA TYR A 52 4.41 7.39 -15.00
C TYR A 52 5.51 7.45 -16.06
N GLY A 53 5.59 6.41 -16.90
CA GLY A 53 6.66 6.22 -17.85
C GLY A 53 6.50 6.97 -19.17
N THR A 54 5.36 7.62 -19.43
CA THR A 54 5.12 8.44 -20.64
C THR A 54 4.40 9.75 -20.30
N ASP A 55 4.66 10.80 -21.08
CA ASP A 55 4.13 12.15 -20.81
C ASP A 55 2.60 12.19 -20.88
N ARG A 56 2.02 11.40 -21.80
CA ARG A 56 0.57 11.32 -21.97
C ARG A 56 -0.10 10.68 -20.75
N VAL A 57 0.49 9.61 -20.22
CA VAL A 57 -0.02 8.93 -19.04
C VAL A 57 0.16 9.79 -17.80
N PHE A 58 1.29 10.52 -17.71
CA PHE A 58 1.48 11.55 -16.69
C PHE A 58 0.36 12.60 -16.70
N THR A 59 0.02 13.10 -17.89
CA THR A 59 -1.04 14.10 -18.07
C THR A 59 -2.41 13.54 -17.67
N ASP A 60 -2.73 12.30 -18.06
CA ASP A 60 -4.00 11.65 -17.69
C ASP A 60 -4.02 11.26 -16.19
N GLY A 61 -2.85 11.13 -15.56
CA GLY A 61 -2.66 11.07 -14.11
C GLY A 61 -2.67 12.43 -13.40
N ASP A 62 -3.03 13.50 -14.11
CA ASP A 62 -3.14 14.90 -13.64
C ASP A 62 -1.84 15.52 -13.10
N ASP A 63 -0.70 15.07 -13.62
CA ASP A 63 0.61 15.48 -13.12
C ASP A 63 1.69 15.58 -14.20
N THR A 64 2.82 16.14 -13.78
CA THR A 64 4.06 16.21 -14.54
C THR A 64 5.22 15.79 -13.63
N PRO A 65 6.39 15.44 -14.19
CA PRO A 65 7.60 15.25 -13.39
C PRO A 65 7.89 16.40 -12.41
N TRP A 66 7.62 17.65 -12.80
CA TRP A 66 7.85 18.83 -11.95
C TRP A 66 6.82 19.00 -10.85
N SER A 67 5.53 18.80 -11.14
CA SER A 67 4.50 18.89 -10.09
C SER A 67 4.70 17.81 -9.04
N LYS A 68 5.09 16.59 -9.44
CA LYS A 68 5.45 15.50 -8.52
C LYS A 68 6.70 15.79 -7.70
N GLY A 69 7.78 16.26 -8.32
CA GLY A 69 8.98 16.66 -7.58
C GLY A 69 8.71 17.79 -6.58
N PHE A 70 7.86 18.75 -6.95
CA PHE A 70 7.40 19.80 -6.04
C PHE A 70 6.52 19.23 -4.91
N LEU A 71 5.60 18.32 -5.21
CA LEU A 71 4.74 17.67 -4.23
C LEU A 71 5.56 16.85 -3.21
N ALA A 72 6.56 16.11 -3.66
CA ALA A 72 7.50 15.43 -2.77
C ALA A 72 8.17 16.42 -1.79
N SER A 73 8.60 17.57 -2.30
CA SER A 73 9.16 18.65 -1.47
C SER A 73 8.14 19.26 -0.52
N CYS A 74 6.86 19.33 -0.91
CA CYS A 74 5.77 19.77 -0.03
C CYS A 74 5.60 18.84 1.19
N TYR A 75 5.57 17.53 0.99
CA TYR A 75 5.55 16.57 2.11
C TYR A 75 6.80 16.73 3.00
N ALA A 76 7.99 16.75 2.39
CA ALA A 76 9.25 16.89 3.12
C ALA A 76 9.31 18.20 3.94
N SER A 77 8.84 19.32 3.39
CA SER A 77 8.79 20.61 4.09
C SER A 77 7.86 20.63 5.31
N ARG A 78 6.98 19.64 5.44
CA ARG A 78 6.10 19.44 6.60
C ARG A 78 6.59 18.31 7.52
N GLY A 79 7.79 17.76 7.25
CA GLY A 79 8.36 16.66 8.02
C GLY A 79 7.63 15.34 7.83
N LEU A 80 6.86 15.19 6.74
CA LEU A 80 6.11 13.97 6.44
C LEU A 80 6.96 13.04 5.57
N LYS A 81 7.10 11.78 5.99
CA LYS A 81 7.68 10.74 5.13
C LYS A 81 6.79 10.60 3.89
N MET A 82 7.40 10.38 2.74
CA MET A 82 6.67 9.97 1.56
C MET A 82 7.53 9.11 0.65
N ARG A 83 6.88 8.37 -0.23
CA ARG A 83 7.49 7.74 -1.40
C ARG A 83 6.62 7.99 -2.62
N PHE A 84 7.16 7.73 -3.80
CA PHE A 84 6.35 7.66 -5.01
C PHE A 84 5.76 6.26 -5.17
N THR A 85 4.78 6.14 -6.06
CA THR A 85 4.29 4.85 -6.58
C THR A 85 4.44 4.81 -8.10
N SER A 86 4.92 3.69 -8.63
CA SER A 86 4.89 3.35 -10.04
C SER A 86 4.62 1.85 -10.20
N GLY A 87 4.78 1.29 -11.40
CA GLY A 87 4.65 -0.14 -11.62
C GLY A 87 4.50 -0.50 -13.08
N ALA A 88 5.13 -1.59 -13.51
CA ALA A 88 4.91 -2.13 -14.85
C ALA A 88 3.42 -2.33 -15.16
N GLY A 89 2.99 -1.76 -16.29
CA GLY A 89 1.64 -1.95 -16.83
C GLY A 89 0.75 -0.72 -16.81
N SER A 90 1.07 0.30 -16.01
CA SER A 90 0.30 1.55 -15.92
C SER A 90 0.09 2.20 -17.29
N GLU A 91 1.13 2.33 -18.10
CA GLU A 91 1.01 3.02 -19.39
C GLU A 91 0.25 2.20 -20.43
N VAL A 92 0.26 0.87 -20.31
CA VAL A 92 -0.53 -0.02 -21.16
C VAL A 92 -2.00 0.08 -20.75
N LEU A 93 -2.30 -0.01 -19.46
CA LEU A 93 -3.66 0.12 -18.91
C LEU A 93 -4.28 1.48 -19.25
N MET A 94 -3.49 2.54 -19.16
CA MET A 94 -3.90 3.92 -19.48
C MET A 94 -3.82 4.24 -20.98
N GLY A 95 -3.39 3.29 -21.83
CA GLY A 95 -3.57 3.34 -23.29
C GLY A 95 -2.45 4.02 -24.09
N TYR A 96 -1.35 4.44 -23.47
CA TYR A 96 -0.26 5.14 -24.16
C TYR A 96 1.15 4.61 -23.81
N PRO A 97 1.47 3.35 -24.17
CA PRO A 97 2.77 2.74 -23.88
C PRO A 97 3.90 3.14 -24.85
N GLU A 98 3.62 3.98 -25.85
CA GLU A 98 4.61 4.45 -26.85
C GLU A 98 5.39 3.33 -27.56
N GLY A 99 4.81 2.13 -27.68
CA GLY A 99 5.46 0.96 -28.27
C GLY A 99 6.67 0.45 -27.49
N LYS A 100 6.76 0.73 -26.18
CA LYS A 100 7.84 0.29 -25.31
C LYS A 100 7.41 -0.90 -24.44
N SER A 101 8.38 -1.66 -23.95
CA SER A 101 8.13 -2.67 -22.92
C SER A 101 7.77 -2.01 -21.59
N MET A 102 6.94 -2.70 -20.81
CA MET A 102 6.54 -2.24 -19.47
C MET A 102 7.76 -1.98 -18.57
N LEU A 103 8.75 -2.89 -18.52
CA LEU A 103 10.00 -2.68 -17.77
C LEU A 103 10.78 -1.42 -18.17
N TYR A 104 10.75 -1.05 -19.45
CA TYR A 104 11.46 0.14 -19.91
C TYR A 104 10.76 1.41 -19.40
N LEU A 105 9.43 1.42 -19.44
CA LEU A 105 8.62 2.53 -18.94
C LEU A 105 8.76 2.64 -17.42
N GLU A 106 8.72 1.52 -16.72
CA GLU A 106 8.95 1.47 -15.28
C GLU A 106 10.38 1.90 -14.89
N ALA A 107 11.39 1.56 -15.69
CA ALA A 107 12.74 2.09 -15.48
C ALA A 107 12.80 3.63 -15.58
N ARG A 108 11.97 4.26 -16.43
CA ARG A 108 11.84 5.73 -16.46
C ARG A 108 11.21 6.24 -15.16
N CYS A 109 10.17 5.58 -14.65
CA CYS A 109 9.54 5.91 -13.37
C CYS A 109 10.56 5.85 -12.22
N ILE A 110 11.30 4.75 -12.09
CA ILE A 110 12.33 4.57 -11.06
C ILE A 110 13.38 5.68 -11.11
N LEU A 111 13.91 5.97 -12.31
CA LEU A 111 14.90 7.04 -12.49
C LEU A 111 14.32 8.42 -12.21
N LEU A 112 13.04 8.65 -12.50
CA LEU A 112 12.35 9.89 -12.14
C LEU A 112 12.18 10.02 -10.62
N THR A 113 11.84 8.94 -9.92
CA THR A 113 11.82 8.90 -8.46
C THR A 113 13.18 9.30 -7.90
N LYS A 114 14.26 8.70 -8.42
CA LYS A 114 15.63 9.07 -8.02
C LYS A 114 15.94 10.53 -8.30
N ALA A 115 15.61 11.01 -9.50
CA ALA A 115 15.88 12.39 -9.93
C ALA A 115 15.08 13.43 -9.12
N SER A 116 13.91 13.04 -8.59
CA SER A 116 13.07 13.88 -7.74
C SER A 116 13.57 13.96 -6.30
N GLY A 117 14.64 13.23 -5.95
CA GLY A 117 15.17 13.19 -4.59
C GLY A 117 14.26 12.46 -3.59
N VAL A 118 13.32 11.65 -4.09
CA VAL A 118 12.41 10.87 -3.26
C VAL A 118 13.13 9.64 -2.71
N GLN A 119 12.93 9.39 -1.42
CA GLN A 119 13.66 8.37 -0.65
C GLN A 119 13.25 6.93 -0.96
N GLY A 120 12.04 6.72 -1.47
CA GLY A 120 11.45 5.40 -1.69
C GLY A 120 10.51 5.35 -2.89
N LEU A 121 10.16 4.13 -3.29
CA LEU A 121 9.22 3.82 -4.34
C LEU A 121 8.41 2.58 -3.98
N GLN A 122 7.09 2.67 -4.09
CA GLN A 122 6.26 1.49 -4.26
C GLN A 122 6.24 1.11 -5.73
N ASN A 123 6.75 -0.07 -6.07
CA ASN A 123 6.64 -0.65 -7.42
C ASN A 123 6.55 -2.17 -7.38
N GLY A 124 6.56 -2.82 -8.54
CA GLY A 124 6.28 -4.25 -8.69
C GLY A 124 4.88 -4.45 -9.28
N ALA A 125 4.59 -3.71 -10.36
CA ALA A 125 3.29 -3.54 -11.04
C ALA A 125 2.13 -2.97 -10.22
N VAL A 126 2.07 -3.24 -8.91
CA VAL A 126 1.08 -2.66 -7.98
C VAL A 126 -0.33 -2.90 -8.55
N SER A 127 -1.16 -1.86 -8.68
CA SER A 127 -2.56 -1.95 -9.14
C SER A 127 -2.73 -2.31 -10.61
N CYS A 128 -1.62 -2.47 -11.35
CA CYS A 128 -1.64 -2.90 -12.75
C CYS A 128 -1.11 -4.34 -12.92
N ILE A 129 -0.93 -5.11 -11.84
CA ILE A 129 -0.31 -6.45 -11.85
C ILE A 129 -0.95 -7.44 -12.84
N GLU A 130 -2.22 -7.27 -13.16
CA GLU A 130 -2.92 -8.06 -14.17
C GLU A 130 -2.34 -7.89 -15.58
N ILE A 131 -1.72 -6.74 -15.89
CA ILE A 131 -1.13 -6.44 -17.20
C ILE A 131 0.16 -7.24 -17.43
N PRO A 132 1.23 -7.12 -16.61
CA PRO A 132 2.37 -8.03 -16.74
C PRO A 132 1.95 -9.47 -16.44
N GLY A 133 1.04 -9.70 -15.49
CA GLY A 133 0.47 -11.02 -15.20
C GLY A 133 -0.23 -11.69 -16.38
N ALA A 134 -0.61 -10.95 -17.43
CA ALA A 134 -1.24 -11.49 -18.63
C ALA A 134 -0.25 -11.89 -19.75
N VAL A 135 1.04 -11.56 -19.63
CA VAL A 135 2.02 -11.76 -20.71
C VAL A 135 3.21 -12.64 -20.29
N PRO A 136 3.91 -13.27 -21.25
CA PRO A 136 5.10 -14.07 -20.94
C PRO A 136 6.16 -13.26 -20.19
N ASN A 137 6.78 -13.88 -19.18
CA ASN A 137 7.81 -13.29 -18.32
C ASN A 137 7.36 -12.08 -17.47
N GLY A 138 6.07 -11.73 -17.41
CA GLY A 138 5.66 -10.55 -16.67
C GLY A 138 5.94 -10.60 -15.16
N ILE A 139 5.77 -11.75 -14.50
CA ILE A 139 6.14 -11.88 -13.07
C ILE A 139 7.66 -11.78 -12.86
N ARG A 140 8.45 -12.26 -13.82
CA ARG A 140 9.91 -12.06 -13.82
C ARG A 140 10.28 -10.58 -14.01
N GLU A 141 9.51 -9.87 -14.83
CA GLU A 141 9.66 -8.43 -15.02
C GLU A 141 9.35 -7.64 -13.75
N VAL A 142 8.27 -8.00 -13.05
CA VAL A 142 7.89 -7.44 -11.73
C VAL A 142 9.01 -7.60 -10.70
N LEU A 143 9.72 -8.73 -10.70
CA LEU A 143 10.92 -8.89 -9.87
C LEU A 143 12.06 -7.98 -10.33
N GLY A 144 12.21 -7.81 -11.64
CA GLY A 144 13.24 -6.97 -12.25
C GLY A 144 13.11 -5.48 -11.93
N GLU A 145 11.89 -4.93 -11.90
CA GLU A 145 11.67 -3.53 -11.52
C GLU A 145 11.94 -3.26 -10.02
N ASN A 146 11.61 -4.21 -9.14
CA ASN A 146 11.95 -4.09 -7.71
C ASN A 146 13.47 -4.12 -7.53
N LEU A 147 14.18 -5.03 -8.22
CA LEU A 147 15.63 -5.10 -8.18
C LEU A 147 16.26 -3.80 -8.70
N LEU A 148 15.75 -3.26 -9.80
CA LEU A 148 16.23 -1.99 -10.36
C LEU A 148 16.04 -0.83 -9.37
N CYS A 149 14.88 -0.75 -8.71
CA CYS A 149 14.61 0.23 -7.65
C CYS A 149 15.69 0.18 -6.55
N MET A 150 15.94 -1.01 -5.99
CA MET A 150 16.96 -1.20 -4.96
C MET A 150 18.39 -0.92 -5.46
N MET A 151 18.71 -1.30 -6.70
CA MET A 151 20.00 -1.00 -7.33
C MET A 151 20.21 0.50 -7.56
N CYS A 152 19.14 1.29 -7.61
CA CYS A 152 19.18 2.75 -7.64
C CYS A 152 19.29 3.37 -6.25
N ASP A 153 19.46 2.59 -5.17
CA ASP A 153 19.53 3.07 -3.79
C ASP A 153 18.27 3.88 -3.43
N ILE A 154 17.12 3.22 -3.60
CA ILE A 154 15.79 3.72 -3.29
C ILE A 154 15.10 2.65 -2.42
N GLU A 155 14.47 3.06 -1.31
CA GLU A 155 13.63 2.18 -0.49
C GLU A 155 12.54 1.54 -1.38
N CYS A 156 12.43 0.21 -1.39
CA CYS A 156 11.53 -0.53 -2.26
C CYS A 156 10.37 -1.15 -1.47
N ALA A 157 9.17 -0.58 -1.64
CA ALA A 157 7.92 -1.22 -1.22
C ALA A 157 7.38 -2.06 -2.39
N SER A 158 7.61 -3.38 -2.36
CA SER A 158 7.73 -4.20 -3.58
C SER A 158 6.42 -4.81 -4.11
N GLY A 159 5.31 -4.08 -4.01
CA GLY A 159 4.02 -4.54 -4.50
C GLY A 159 3.50 -5.69 -3.65
N CYS A 160 3.13 -6.80 -4.29
CA CYS A 160 2.43 -7.95 -3.65
C CYS A 160 1.09 -7.56 -3.03
N ASP A 161 0.59 -6.38 -3.35
CA ASP A 161 -0.49 -5.67 -2.69
C ASP A 161 -1.81 -5.75 -3.46
N GLN A 162 -1.82 -6.46 -4.59
CA GLN A 162 -2.92 -6.49 -5.55
C GLN A 162 -3.18 -7.89 -6.08
N ALA A 163 -4.47 -8.24 -6.15
CA ALA A 163 -4.93 -9.52 -6.65
C ALA A 163 -4.80 -9.60 -8.17
N TYR A 164 -4.26 -10.71 -8.68
CA TYR A 164 -4.11 -10.92 -10.14
C TYR A 164 -4.45 -12.34 -10.60
N SER A 165 -4.67 -13.27 -9.67
CA SER A 165 -4.95 -14.66 -9.97
C SER A 165 -5.94 -15.28 -9.00
N HIS A 166 -6.78 -16.15 -9.54
CA HIS A 166 -7.66 -17.04 -8.77
C HIS A 166 -6.96 -18.28 -8.22
N SER A 167 -5.67 -18.47 -8.53
CA SER A 167 -4.90 -19.64 -8.12
C SER A 167 -3.95 -19.30 -6.99
N ASP A 168 -4.07 -20.02 -5.87
CA ASP A 168 -3.16 -19.90 -4.74
C ASP A 168 -1.71 -20.18 -5.13
N MET A 169 -1.49 -21.17 -5.99
CA MET A 169 -0.15 -21.49 -6.51
C MET A 169 0.44 -20.30 -7.27
N ARG A 170 -0.35 -19.66 -8.14
CA ARG A 170 0.13 -18.56 -8.99
C ARG A 170 0.38 -17.29 -8.18
N ARG A 171 -0.51 -16.95 -7.23
CA ARG A 171 -0.29 -15.79 -6.34
C ARG A 171 0.89 -16.01 -5.38
N THR A 172 1.13 -17.25 -4.96
CA THR A 172 2.33 -17.63 -4.19
C THR A 172 3.59 -17.51 -5.04
N GLU A 173 3.58 -17.99 -6.29
CA GLU A 173 4.71 -17.85 -7.23
C GLU A 173 5.11 -16.37 -7.44
N ARG A 174 4.12 -15.48 -7.54
CA ARG A 174 4.38 -14.04 -7.65
C ARG A 174 5.00 -13.45 -6.39
N PHE A 175 4.59 -13.91 -5.22
CA PHE A 175 5.03 -13.39 -3.92
C PHE A 175 6.43 -13.88 -3.52
N ILE A 176 6.75 -15.13 -3.83
CA ILE A 176 7.90 -15.83 -3.26
C ILE A 176 9.25 -15.19 -3.61
N GLY A 177 9.34 -14.52 -4.77
CA GLY A 177 10.58 -13.86 -5.19
C GLY A 177 10.95 -12.69 -4.30
N GLN A 178 10.01 -11.78 -4.02
CA GLN A 178 10.21 -10.67 -3.08
C GLN A 178 10.37 -11.18 -1.65
N PHE A 179 9.60 -12.20 -1.27
CA PHE A 179 9.66 -12.80 0.06
C PHE A 179 11.07 -13.36 0.36
N ILE A 180 11.57 -14.29 -0.44
CA ILE A 180 12.87 -14.94 -0.19
C ILE A 180 14.03 -13.95 -0.28
N ALA A 181 13.97 -12.99 -1.22
CA ALA A 181 15.05 -12.02 -1.37
C ALA A 181 15.07 -10.98 -0.23
N GLY A 182 13.90 -10.64 0.30
CA GLY A 182 13.71 -9.51 1.20
C GLY A 182 13.77 -8.17 0.46
N THR A 183 12.88 -7.25 0.83
CA THR A 183 12.88 -5.85 0.42
C THR A 183 12.54 -4.98 1.63
N ASP A 184 12.57 -3.65 1.51
CA ASP A 184 12.21 -2.75 2.63
C ASP A 184 10.78 -2.99 3.11
N TYR A 185 9.85 -3.22 2.19
CA TYR A 185 8.52 -3.77 2.44
C TYR A 185 8.21 -4.87 1.43
N ILE A 186 8.37 -6.13 1.84
CA ILE A 186 8.14 -7.33 1.00
C ILE A 186 6.75 -7.30 0.34
N ASN A 187 5.77 -6.78 1.08
CA ASN A 187 4.44 -6.45 0.57
C ASN A 187 4.10 -5.02 0.98
N SER A 188 3.76 -4.19 0.00
CA SER A 188 3.39 -2.78 0.20
C SER A 188 1.92 -2.58 0.56
N GLY A 189 1.13 -3.65 0.64
CA GLY A 189 -0.29 -3.61 0.94
C GLY A 189 -0.88 -4.99 1.20
N TYR A 190 -0.29 -5.72 2.15
CA TYR A 190 -0.89 -6.96 2.67
C TYR A 190 -2.27 -6.62 3.20
N SER A 191 -3.31 -7.28 2.72
CA SER A 191 -4.65 -6.95 3.19
C SER A 191 -4.87 -7.45 4.61
N SER A 192 -4.95 -6.54 5.58
CA SER A 192 -5.24 -6.90 6.97
C SER A 192 -6.71 -7.19 7.26
N THR A 193 -7.53 -7.21 6.20
CA THR A 193 -8.94 -7.64 6.18
C THR A 193 -9.10 -8.72 5.09
N PRO A 194 -10.15 -9.54 5.13
CA PRO A 194 -10.50 -10.39 4.00
C PRO A 194 -10.63 -9.55 2.73
N ASN A 195 -10.23 -10.11 1.58
CA ASN A 195 -10.18 -9.38 0.31
C ASN A 195 -11.53 -8.81 -0.14
N TYR A 196 -12.64 -9.37 0.35
CA TYR A 196 -13.98 -8.82 0.15
C TYR A 196 -14.11 -7.37 0.64
N ASP A 197 -13.40 -7.00 1.71
CA ASP A 197 -13.38 -5.64 2.29
C ASP A 197 -12.26 -4.77 1.75
N ASN A 198 -11.35 -5.34 0.96
CA ASN A 198 -10.20 -4.62 0.46
C ASN A 198 -10.63 -3.60 -0.61
N THR A 199 -10.55 -2.32 -0.26
CA THR A 199 -10.98 -1.23 -1.14
C THR A 199 -10.00 -0.88 -2.25
N PHE A 200 -8.85 -1.56 -2.31
CA PHE A 200 -7.93 -1.58 -3.46
C PHE A 200 -8.20 -2.77 -4.39
N ALA A 201 -9.44 -3.28 -4.41
CA ALA A 201 -9.86 -4.40 -5.25
C ALA A 201 -9.17 -5.75 -4.95
N GLY A 202 -8.71 -5.94 -3.71
CA GLY A 202 -8.08 -7.17 -3.24
C GLY A 202 -6.56 -7.14 -3.35
N SER A 203 -5.89 -7.68 -2.34
CA SER A 203 -4.45 -7.88 -2.31
C SER A 203 -4.06 -9.30 -2.75
N ASN A 204 -2.78 -9.50 -3.10
CA ASN A 204 -2.25 -10.83 -3.43
C ASN A 204 -2.32 -11.79 -2.23
N THR A 205 -2.31 -11.23 -1.01
CA THR A 205 -2.46 -11.94 0.27
C THR A 205 -3.36 -11.15 1.21
N ASP A 206 -4.22 -11.85 1.95
CA ASP A 206 -5.20 -11.21 2.85
C ASP A 206 -5.24 -11.79 4.27
N ALA A 207 -6.20 -11.34 5.09
CA ALA A 207 -6.30 -11.79 6.48
C ALA A 207 -6.53 -13.30 6.65
N MET A 208 -6.99 -14.00 5.62
CA MET A 208 -7.17 -15.44 5.63
C MET A 208 -5.85 -16.20 5.38
N ASP A 209 -4.81 -15.50 4.92
CA ASP A 209 -3.49 -16.09 4.64
C ASP A 209 -2.49 -15.97 5.80
N TYR A 210 -2.85 -15.35 6.94
CA TYR A 210 -1.88 -15.08 8.01
C TYR A 210 -1.17 -16.35 8.53
N ASP A 211 -1.92 -17.44 8.69
CA ASP A 211 -1.37 -18.71 9.18
C ASP A 211 -0.40 -19.32 8.17
N ASP A 212 -0.77 -19.33 6.87
CA ASP A 212 0.10 -19.82 5.79
C ASP A 212 1.36 -18.96 5.65
N MET A 213 1.25 -17.64 5.80
CA MET A 213 2.39 -16.73 5.76
C MET A 213 3.35 -16.97 6.92
N TYR A 214 2.84 -17.18 8.14
CA TYR A 214 3.68 -17.54 9.28
C TYR A 214 4.38 -18.89 9.08
N VAL A 215 3.68 -19.89 8.54
CA VAL A 215 4.30 -21.18 8.19
C VAL A 215 5.39 -20.99 7.14
N MET A 216 5.17 -20.14 6.14
CA MET A 216 6.17 -19.82 5.11
C MET A 216 7.41 -19.12 5.69
N GLU A 217 7.24 -18.17 6.63
CA GLU A 217 8.35 -17.55 7.38
C GLU A 217 9.18 -18.59 8.12
N ARG A 218 8.51 -19.48 8.84
CA ARG A 218 9.14 -20.58 9.58
C ARG A 218 9.90 -21.52 8.66
N ASP A 219 9.28 -21.96 7.57
CA ASP A 219 9.81 -23.01 6.70
C ASP A 219 10.99 -22.52 5.84
N LEU A 220 10.97 -21.25 5.42
CA LEU A 220 12.00 -20.66 4.58
C LEU A 220 13.05 -19.85 5.36
N GLY A 221 12.84 -19.64 6.67
CA GLY A 221 13.76 -18.88 7.51
C GLY A 221 13.83 -17.39 7.15
N GLN A 222 12.77 -16.86 6.56
CA GLN A 222 12.65 -15.47 6.16
C GLN A 222 11.79 -14.71 7.16
N TYR A 223 12.29 -13.60 7.68
CA TYR A 223 11.48 -12.71 8.52
C TYR A 223 10.62 -11.80 7.65
N TYR A 224 9.31 -11.93 7.77
CA TYR A 224 8.33 -11.09 7.06
C TYR A 224 7.38 -10.35 8.02
N GLY A 225 7.52 -10.59 9.32
CA GLY A 225 6.91 -9.77 10.35
C GLY A 225 5.50 -10.22 10.74
N ILE A 226 5.06 -11.39 10.28
CA ILE A 226 3.87 -12.08 10.76
C ILE A 226 4.23 -12.90 11.99
N HIS A 227 3.52 -12.66 13.10
CA HIS A 227 3.72 -13.35 14.36
C HIS A 227 2.45 -14.09 14.75
N PRO A 228 2.55 -15.32 15.29
CA PRO A 228 1.39 -16.02 15.81
C PRO A 228 0.92 -15.30 17.07
N VAL A 229 -0.37 -15.05 17.14
CA VAL A 229 -1.01 -14.29 18.22
C VAL A 229 -2.15 -15.09 18.81
N GLN A 230 -2.33 -14.99 20.13
CA GLN A 230 -3.50 -15.58 20.78
C GLN A 230 -4.74 -14.74 20.43
N GLU A 231 -5.85 -15.39 20.10
CA GLU A 231 -7.11 -14.72 19.75
C GLU A 231 -7.54 -13.69 20.80
N GLU A 232 -7.43 -14.04 22.09
CA GLU A 232 -7.74 -13.14 23.22
C GLU A 232 -6.91 -11.83 23.19
N THR A 233 -5.67 -11.90 22.70
CA THR A 233 -4.82 -10.70 22.56
C THR A 233 -5.37 -9.78 21.48
N ILE A 234 -5.81 -10.35 20.35
CA ILE A 234 -6.39 -9.60 19.24
C ILE A 234 -7.76 -9.03 19.61
N ILE A 235 -8.63 -9.81 20.27
CA ILE A 235 -9.92 -9.34 20.80
C ILE A 235 -9.71 -8.11 21.70
N LYS A 236 -8.77 -8.18 22.65
CA LYS A 236 -8.47 -7.05 23.54
C LYS A 236 -7.95 -5.83 22.78
N ALA A 237 -7.06 -6.03 21.81
CA ALA A 237 -6.51 -4.94 21.00
C ALA A 237 -7.59 -4.26 20.14
N ARG A 238 -8.45 -5.05 19.48
CA ARG A 238 -9.56 -4.57 18.66
C ARG A 238 -10.60 -3.82 19.50
N ASN A 239 -11.02 -4.37 20.64
CA ASN A 239 -11.96 -3.71 21.54
C ASN A 239 -11.42 -2.36 22.03
N LYS A 240 -10.13 -2.32 22.41
CA LYS A 240 -9.47 -1.09 22.83
C LYS A 240 -9.43 -0.06 21.70
N ALA A 241 -9.12 -0.47 20.47
CA ALA A 241 -9.10 0.41 19.31
C ALA A 241 -10.48 0.98 18.99
N ALA A 242 -11.52 0.14 19.02
CA ALA A 242 -12.90 0.56 18.79
C ALA A 242 -13.38 1.55 19.86
N LYS A 243 -13.09 1.30 21.14
CA LYS A 243 -13.40 2.24 22.24
C LYS A 243 -12.61 3.54 22.15
N ALA A 244 -11.34 3.48 21.74
CA ALA A 244 -10.54 4.68 21.54
C ALA A 244 -11.13 5.56 20.43
N LEU A 245 -11.54 4.95 19.32
CA LEU A 245 -12.20 5.66 18.22
C LEU A 245 -13.57 6.22 18.65
N GLN A 246 -14.36 5.43 19.38
CA GLN A 246 -15.63 5.86 19.97
C GLN A 246 -15.45 7.12 20.83
N ALA A 247 -14.46 7.12 21.73
CA ALA A 247 -14.17 8.27 22.59
C ALA A 247 -13.73 9.51 21.80
N VAL A 248 -12.93 9.34 20.74
CA VAL A 248 -12.54 10.45 19.86
C VAL A 248 -13.75 11.02 19.10
N PHE A 249 -14.65 10.16 18.63
CA PHE A 249 -15.87 10.61 17.95
C PHE A 249 -16.79 11.38 18.90
N GLU A 250 -16.92 10.92 20.15
CA GLU A 250 -17.67 11.62 21.19
C GLU A 250 -17.06 13.00 21.52
N ASP A 251 -15.75 13.05 21.79
CA ASP A 251 -15.05 14.29 22.18
C ASP A 251 -15.06 15.36 21.07
N LEU A 252 -14.99 14.93 19.81
CA LEU A 252 -15.04 15.82 18.64
C LEU A 252 -16.47 16.16 18.17
N GLY A 253 -17.52 15.63 18.84
CA GLY A 253 -18.91 15.86 18.45
C GLY A 253 -19.27 15.27 17.07
N LEU A 254 -18.63 14.17 16.69
CA LEU A 254 -18.88 13.43 15.45
C LEU A 254 -20.08 12.47 15.60
N PRO A 255 -20.58 11.86 14.51
CA PRO A 255 -21.67 10.88 14.59
C PRO A 255 -21.34 9.78 15.61
N LYS A 256 -22.31 9.45 16.47
CA LYS A 256 -22.09 8.50 17.57
C LYS A 256 -21.66 7.12 17.04
N ILE A 257 -20.59 6.58 17.61
CA ILE A 257 -20.26 5.15 17.56
C ILE A 257 -20.87 4.49 18.79
N THR A 258 -21.74 3.50 18.58
CA THR A 258 -22.48 2.80 19.62
C THR A 258 -21.65 1.69 20.27
N ASP A 259 -22.05 1.25 21.46
CA ASP A 259 -21.42 0.10 22.11
C ASP A 259 -21.66 -1.19 21.31
N GLU A 260 -22.76 -1.27 20.56
CA GLU A 260 -23.06 -2.36 19.63
C GLU A 260 -22.03 -2.41 18.48
N GLU A 261 -21.70 -1.25 17.89
CA GLU A 261 -20.64 -1.16 16.86
C GLU A 261 -19.25 -1.49 17.42
N VAL A 262 -18.96 -1.08 18.66
CA VAL A 262 -17.71 -1.43 19.34
C VAL A 262 -17.59 -2.95 19.56
N GLU A 263 -18.67 -3.59 20.01
CA GLU A 263 -18.70 -5.04 20.21
C GLU A 263 -18.61 -5.77 18.85
N ALA A 264 -19.36 -5.33 17.84
CA ALA A 264 -19.28 -5.90 16.50
C ALA A 264 -17.86 -5.81 15.93
N ALA A 265 -17.23 -4.63 15.96
CA ALA A 265 -15.86 -4.43 15.48
C ALA A 265 -14.84 -5.27 16.28
N THR A 266 -15.12 -5.62 17.53
CA THR A 266 -14.22 -6.46 18.34
C THR A 266 -14.08 -7.86 17.75
N TYR A 267 -15.16 -8.46 17.25
CA TYR A 267 -15.20 -9.85 16.78
C TYR A 267 -15.41 -10.00 15.26
N ALA A 268 -15.63 -8.91 14.55
CA ALA A 268 -15.87 -8.93 13.10
C ALA A 268 -14.69 -9.49 12.31
N ASN A 269 -15.01 -10.32 11.31
CA ASN A 269 -14.08 -10.72 10.25
C ASN A 269 -14.19 -9.80 9.03
N THR A 270 -15.42 -9.43 8.67
CA THR A 270 -15.76 -8.56 7.53
C THR A 270 -16.58 -7.35 7.99
N HIS A 271 -16.90 -6.45 7.07
CA HIS A 271 -17.81 -5.32 7.33
C HIS A 271 -19.28 -5.72 7.54
N ASP A 272 -19.66 -6.91 7.06
CA ASP A 272 -20.98 -7.54 7.25
C ASP A 272 -21.23 -8.05 8.68
#